data_AF-A0AA35T4V2-F1
#
_entry.id   AF-A0AA35T4V2-F1
#
_cell.length_a   1.000
_cell.length_b   1.000
_cell.length_c   1.000
_cell.angle_alpha   90.00
_cell.angle_beta   90.00
_cell.angle_gamma   90.00
#
_symmetry.space_group_name_H-M   'P 1'
#
loop_
_entity.id
_entity.type
_entity.pdbx_description
1 polymer ?
#
loop_
_entity_poly.entity_id
_entity_poly.type
_entity_poly.pdbx_seq_one_letter_code
_entity_poly.pdbx_strand_id
1 'polypeptide(L)'
;MRKEAMKELPYTFKMPTSLPDLLAHTTGRSPEECGTVVERIHSCHHPSLAPENRQLLEKFLDLVVSYCRHLGREATQQDLQTLNYLASPLLALAQVSPLHAARLFRRLLSAVHKSWKSARRRLFPPFDHVVIFWLVGVVFSASDFRHPVTTPAMLIMGQILLKSSVKTVGDLVLGLTVCHIFTTLFISSSKRLVPELVNFLTSCTSLISTHPTPVVLPPFSASSKLRLALCDSVRKWQSTSPLPDISSVLSLIMAERVRGGEDREMGGDPAVSAAAVSSCLRTVQRLTQLYCDLPSFAELFSAIAFNLQHVSPNLPQPMQELVGQVLEGGVSHSPPRPVLQLLKKKPKSIKFYEPSFDAVYDTRKRRAPNKSENEKQKLRHKVKTERKGAIRELKKDAHFLSREKIREAREKDAERERKTRQIVHDLESMQHEAKMERLTHRWKR
;
A
#
# COMPACT_ATOMS: atom_id res chain seq x y z
N MET A 1 -14.25 21.31 -54.41
CA MET A 1 -12.82 20.95 -54.40
C MET A 1 -11.93 21.87 -53.56
N ARG A 2 -11.60 23.13 -53.92
CA ARG A 2 -10.72 23.99 -53.07
C ARG A 2 -11.31 24.44 -51.73
N LYS A 3 -12.64 24.62 -51.63
CA LYS A 3 -13.33 24.96 -50.37
C LYS A 3 -13.54 23.76 -49.43
N GLU A 4 -13.48 22.53 -49.95
CA GLU A 4 -13.53 21.28 -49.17
C GLU A 4 -12.14 20.94 -48.62
N ALA A 5 -11.08 21.16 -49.41
CA ALA A 5 -9.69 21.04 -48.95
C ALA A 5 -9.28 22.06 -47.87
N MET A 6 -10.03 23.17 -47.69
CA MET A 6 -9.86 24.10 -46.57
C MET A 6 -10.65 23.69 -45.31
N LYS A 7 -11.61 22.78 -45.43
CA LYS A 7 -12.28 22.12 -44.30
C LYS A 7 -11.52 20.89 -43.81
N GLU A 8 -10.68 20.29 -44.67
CA GLU A 8 -9.81 19.19 -44.28
C GLU A 8 -8.56 19.72 -43.56
N LEU A 9 -8.43 19.33 -42.28
CA LEU A 9 -7.25 19.64 -41.48
C LEU A 9 -5.97 19.18 -42.20
N PRO A 10 -4.92 20.00 -42.28
CA PRO A 10 -3.67 19.57 -42.87
C PRO A 10 -3.07 18.38 -42.09
N TYR A 11 -2.46 17.45 -42.83
CA TYR A 11 -1.86 16.24 -42.27
C TYR A 11 -0.49 16.49 -41.64
N THR A 12 0.18 17.59 -42.00
CA THR A 12 1.48 17.99 -41.44
C THR A 12 1.37 19.37 -40.80
N PHE A 13 1.77 19.44 -39.53
CA PHE A 13 1.86 20.68 -38.79
C PHE A 13 3.31 20.92 -38.39
N LYS A 14 3.78 22.16 -38.53
CA LYS A 14 5.06 22.56 -37.96
C LYS A 14 4.93 22.64 -36.44
N MET A 15 5.99 22.28 -35.73
CA MET A 15 6.00 22.35 -34.27
C MET A 15 5.77 23.80 -33.80
N PRO A 16 4.75 24.08 -32.98
CA PRO A 16 4.54 25.43 -32.45
C PRO A 16 5.63 25.76 -31.45
N THR A 17 6.24 26.93 -31.61
CA THR A 17 7.30 27.44 -30.73
C THR A 17 6.78 28.26 -29.57
N SER A 18 5.57 28.81 -29.69
CA SER A 18 4.96 29.67 -28.68
C SER A 18 3.46 29.40 -28.51
N LEU A 19 2.91 29.81 -27.38
CA LEU A 19 1.47 29.74 -27.09
C LEU A 19 0.59 30.46 -28.12
N PRO A 20 0.91 31.68 -28.60
CA PRO A 20 0.14 32.31 -29.68
C PRO A 20 0.22 31.57 -31.01
N ASP A 21 1.32 30.88 -31.31
CA ASP A 21 1.40 30.02 -32.52
C ASP A 21 0.43 28.84 -32.43
N LEU A 22 0.36 28.21 -31.25
CA LEU A 22 -0.59 27.12 -31.00
C LEU A 22 -2.03 27.62 -31.07
N LEU A 23 -2.31 28.82 -30.54
CA LEU A 23 -3.62 29.46 -30.64
C LEU A 23 -3.98 29.78 -32.09
N ALA A 24 -3.05 30.28 -32.91
CA ALA A 24 -3.30 30.53 -34.33
C ALA A 24 -3.67 29.24 -35.10
N HIS A 25 -3.21 28.08 -34.63
CA HIS A 25 -3.59 26.79 -35.19
C HIS A 25 -4.95 26.27 -34.68
N THR A 26 -5.49 26.80 -33.58
CA THR A 26 -6.75 26.36 -32.97
C THR A 26 -7.89 27.37 -33.09
N THR A 27 -7.61 28.66 -33.33
CA THR A 27 -8.63 29.71 -33.45
C THR A 27 -9.54 29.45 -34.65
N GLY A 28 -10.85 29.33 -34.38
CA GLY A 28 -11.90 29.14 -35.39
C GLY A 28 -12.19 27.69 -35.78
N ARG A 29 -11.62 26.70 -35.08
CA ARG A 29 -11.81 25.26 -35.32
C ARG A 29 -12.76 24.63 -34.31
N SER A 30 -13.34 23.49 -34.66
CA SER A 30 -14.22 22.76 -33.74
C SER A 30 -13.42 22.13 -32.57
N PRO A 31 -14.04 21.85 -31.41
CA PRO A 31 -13.38 21.21 -30.26
C PRO A 31 -12.70 19.88 -30.59
N GLU A 32 -13.30 19.10 -31.50
CA GLU A 32 -12.78 17.82 -31.98
C GLU A 32 -11.55 18.01 -32.88
N GLU A 33 -11.63 18.98 -33.78
CA GLU A 33 -10.51 19.36 -34.64
C GLU A 33 -9.30 19.81 -33.82
N CYS A 34 -9.51 20.57 -32.73
CA CYS A 34 -8.45 20.97 -31.82
C CYS A 34 -7.72 19.76 -31.19
N GLY A 35 -8.46 18.72 -30.78
CA GLY A 35 -7.87 17.48 -30.27
C GLY A 35 -7.02 16.78 -31.34
N THR A 36 -7.60 16.58 -32.53
CA THR A 36 -6.90 15.90 -33.64
C THR A 36 -5.66 16.66 -34.13
N VAL A 37 -5.65 17.99 -34.07
CA VAL A 37 -4.45 18.80 -34.38
C VAL A 37 -3.30 18.45 -33.45
N VAL A 38 -3.56 18.33 -32.14
CA VAL A 38 -2.54 17.97 -31.15
C VAL A 38 -2.06 16.52 -31.36
N GLU A 39 -2.97 15.59 -31.68
CA GLU A 39 -2.59 14.20 -32.01
C GLU A 39 -1.73 14.10 -33.28
N ARG A 40 -2.05 14.89 -34.30
CA ARG A 40 -1.28 14.95 -35.54
C ARG A 40 0.09 15.57 -35.30
N ILE A 41 0.19 16.65 -34.53
CA ILE A 41 1.49 17.24 -34.14
C ILE A 41 2.33 16.22 -33.37
N HIS A 42 1.75 15.49 -32.43
CA HIS A 42 2.42 14.40 -31.69
C HIS A 42 2.91 13.30 -32.64
N SER A 43 2.07 12.85 -33.57
CA SER A 43 2.39 11.78 -34.51
C SER A 43 3.48 12.18 -35.50
N CYS A 44 3.45 13.41 -36.02
CA CYS A 44 4.47 13.96 -36.92
C CYS A 44 5.85 14.08 -36.27
N HIS A 45 5.91 14.22 -34.94
CA HIS A 45 7.16 14.41 -34.19
C HIS A 45 7.46 13.23 -33.25
N HIS A 46 7.02 12.01 -33.60
CA HIS A 46 7.25 10.84 -32.76
C HIS A 46 8.76 10.60 -32.52
N PRO A 47 9.18 10.18 -31.30
CA PRO A 47 10.59 9.95 -30.97
C PRO A 47 11.32 8.95 -31.88
N SER A 48 10.58 8.05 -32.54
CA SER A 48 11.15 7.08 -33.49
C SER A 48 11.68 7.72 -34.77
N LEU A 49 11.25 8.93 -35.12
CA LEU A 49 11.68 9.62 -36.34
C LEU A 49 13.05 10.30 -36.15
N ALA A 50 13.24 10.97 -35.01
CA ALA A 50 14.53 11.56 -34.64
C ALA A 50 14.64 11.69 -33.11
N PRO A 51 15.82 11.44 -32.51
CA PRO A 51 16.01 11.55 -31.05
C PRO A 51 15.86 12.99 -30.55
N GLU A 52 16.11 13.99 -31.39
CA GLU A 52 15.92 15.43 -31.07
C GLU A 52 14.44 15.78 -30.84
N ASN A 53 13.52 15.04 -31.45
CA ASN A 53 12.08 15.26 -31.30
C ASN A 53 11.61 15.06 -29.86
N ARG A 54 12.33 14.27 -29.05
CA ARG A 54 12.00 14.07 -27.64
C ARG A 54 12.02 15.39 -26.86
N GLN A 55 13.05 16.21 -27.06
CA GLN A 55 13.18 17.50 -26.37
C GLN A 55 12.14 18.51 -26.89
N LEU A 56 11.81 18.44 -28.18
CA LEU A 56 10.75 19.25 -28.77
C LEU A 56 9.39 18.86 -28.16
N LEU A 57 9.10 17.57 -28.04
CA LEU A 57 7.86 17.07 -27.41
C LEU A 57 7.76 17.45 -25.92
N GLU A 58 8.88 17.51 -25.20
CA GLU A 58 8.90 18.01 -23.81
C GLU A 58 8.48 19.49 -23.74
N LYS A 59 9.00 20.35 -24.63
CA LYS A 59 8.55 21.75 -24.75
C LYS A 59 7.11 21.85 -25.21
N PHE A 60 6.68 20.97 -26.11
CA PHE A 60 5.31 20.93 -26.59
C PHE A 60 4.34 20.54 -25.48
N LEU A 61 4.67 19.57 -24.61
CA LEU A 61 3.88 19.27 -23.43
C LEU A 61 3.69 20.51 -22.54
N ASP A 62 4.76 21.29 -22.31
CA ASP A 62 4.70 22.53 -21.54
C ASP A 62 3.75 23.56 -22.20
N LEU A 63 3.75 23.65 -23.53
CA LEU A 63 2.86 24.51 -24.31
C LEU A 63 1.40 24.04 -24.25
N VAL A 64 1.14 22.75 -24.43
CA VAL A 64 -0.23 22.19 -24.40
C VAL A 64 -0.84 22.36 -23.00
N VAL A 65 -0.08 22.12 -21.94
CA VAL A 65 -0.55 22.38 -20.57
C VAL A 65 -0.82 23.88 -20.36
N SER A 66 0.01 24.76 -20.91
CA SER A 66 -0.25 26.21 -20.87
C SER A 66 -1.49 26.60 -21.67
N TYR A 67 -1.75 25.95 -22.79
CA TYR A 67 -2.97 26.11 -23.58
C TYR A 67 -4.21 25.66 -22.81
N CYS A 68 -4.18 24.49 -22.16
CA CYS A 68 -5.28 24.05 -21.29
C CYS A 68 -5.56 25.05 -20.16
N ARG A 69 -4.52 25.67 -19.60
CA ARG A 69 -4.70 26.74 -18.59
C ARG A 69 -5.31 28.00 -19.17
N HIS A 70 -5.00 28.35 -20.42
CA HIS A 70 -5.59 29.49 -21.11
C HIS A 70 -7.06 29.23 -21.46
N LEU A 71 -7.41 28.03 -21.95
CA LEU A 71 -8.79 27.57 -22.10
C LEU A 71 -9.55 27.62 -20.77
N GLY A 72 -8.88 27.29 -19.66
CA GLY A 72 -9.43 27.44 -18.30
C GLY A 72 -9.56 28.90 -17.80
N ARG A 73 -9.07 29.90 -18.53
CA ARG A 73 -9.30 31.32 -18.20
C ARG A 73 -10.47 31.91 -18.98
N GLU A 74 -10.61 31.52 -20.24
CA GLU A 74 -11.69 31.95 -21.12
C GLU A 74 -12.98 31.18 -20.83
N ALA A 75 -12.85 29.86 -20.61
CA ALA A 75 -13.86 28.97 -20.04
C ALA A 75 -15.23 29.01 -20.74
N THR A 76 -15.25 29.11 -22.06
CA THR A 76 -16.46 28.94 -22.87
C THR A 76 -16.91 27.48 -22.86
N GLN A 77 -18.19 27.21 -23.12
CA GLN A 77 -18.70 25.83 -23.24
C GLN A 77 -17.92 24.99 -24.28
N GLN A 78 -17.51 25.62 -25.39
CA GLN A 78 -16.67 24.99 -26.42
C GLN A 78 -15.25 24.69 -25.90
N ASP A 79 -14.71 25.52 -25.02
CA ASP A 79 -13.38 25.33 -24.43
C ASP A 79 -13.37 24.16 -23.45
N LEU A 80 -14.44 23.99 -22.66
CA LEU A 80 -14.60 22.84 -21.76
C LEU A 80 -14.72 21.52 -22.53
N GLN A 81 -15.42 21.53 -23.67
CA GLN A 81 -15.46 20.37 -24.57
C GLN A 81 -14.07 20.10 -25.16
N THR A 82 -13.37 21.16 -25.59
CA THR A 82 -12.01 21.06 -26.12
C THR A 82 -11.05 20.43 -25.10
N LEU A 83 -11.15 20.79 -23.83
CA LEU A 83 -10.35 20.17 -22.76
C LEU A 83 -10.56 18.65 -22.72
N ASN A 84 -11.80 18.16 -22.81
CA ASN A 84 -12.08 16.72 -22.82
C ASN A 84 -11.43 16.00 -24.02
N TYR A 85 -11.48 16.59 -25.22
CA TYR A 85 -10.81 16.02 -26.39
C TYR A 85 -9.28 16.07 -26.29
N LEU A 86 -8.72 17.02 -25.54
CA LEU A 86 -7.28 17.12 -25.27
C LEU A 86 -6.77 16.09 -24.24
N ALA A 87 -7.65 15.44 -23.49
CA ALA A 87 -7.28 14.47 -22.45
C ALA A 87 -6.45 13.28 -22.97
N SER A 88 -6.91 12.66 -24.06
CA SER A 88 -6.22 11.53 -24.71
C SER A 88 -4.84 11.93 -25.28
N PRO A 89 -4.73 13.00 -26.09
CA PRO A 89 -3.45 13.49 -26.59
C PRO A 89 -2.45 13.85 -25.48
N LEU A 90 -2.93 14.45 -24.39
CA LEU A 90 -2.10 14.79 -23.23
C LEU A 90 -1.53 13.56 -22.53
N LEU A 91 -2.34 12.51 -22.37
CA LEU A 91 -1.87 11.25 -21.81
C LEU A 91 -0.78 10.62 -22.68
N ALA A 92 -0.97 10.60 -24.00
CA ALA A 92 0.03 10.10 -24.95
C ALA A 92 1.35 10.90 -24.86
N LEU A 93 1.28 12.24 -24.80
CA LEU A 93 2.45 13.10 -24.65
C LEU A 93 3.18 12.88 -23.32
N ALA A 94 2.44 12.70 -22.22
CA ALA A 94 3.02 12.43 -20.92
C ALA A 94 3.74 11.07 -20.85
N GLN A 95 3.27 10.07 -21.61
CA GLN A 95 3.90 8.74 -21.68
C GLN A 95 5.27 8.77 -22.38
N VAL A 96 5.49 9.70 -23.32
CA VAL A 96 6.80 9.85 -23.99
C VAL A 96 7.90 10.28 -22.99
N SER A 97 7.56 11.18 -22.06
CA SER A 97 8.52 11.76 -21.10
C SER A 97 7.95 11.86 -19.67
N PRO A 98 7.73 10.74 -18.97
CA PRO A 98 7.04 10.73 -17.68
C PRO A 98 7.80 11.52 -16.59
N LEU A 99 9.13 11.53 -16.64
CA LEU A 99 9.97 12.27 -15.71
C LEU A 99 9.79 13.79 -15.86
N HIS A 100 9.74 14.28 -17.11
CA HIS A 100 9.53 15.70 -17.41
C HIS A 100 8.11 16.12 -17.04
N ALA A 101 7.11 15.32 -17.43
CA ALA A 101 5.72 15.53 -17.04
C ALA A 101 5.58 15.64 -15.51
N ALA A 102 6.15 14.69 -14.74
CA ALA A 102 6.10 14.73 -13.28
C ALA A 102 6.75 16.00 -12.69
N ARG A 103 7.87 16.45 -13.24
CA ARG A 103 8.53 17.71 -12.81
C ARG A 103 7.69 18.93 -13.16
N LEU A 104 7.10 18.99 -14.35
CA LEU A 104 6.20 20.06 -14.76
C LEU A 104 5.00 20.16 -13.82
N PHE A 105 4.28 19.05 -13.61
CA PHE A 105 3.08 19.07 -12.76
C PHE A 105 3.41 19.38 -11.30
N ARG A 106 4.56 18.94 -10.78
CA ARG A 106 5.03 19.35 -9.45
C ARG A 106 5.32 20.86 -9.37
N ARG A 107 5.94 21.45 -10.40
CA ARG A 107 6.18 22.90 -10.47
C ARG A 107 4.84 23.66 -10.48
N LEU A 108 3.89 23.21 -11.30
CA LEU A 108 2.55 23.80 -11.38
C LEU A 108 1.78 23.69 -10.06
N LEU A 109 1.74 22.51 -9.43
CA LEU A 109 1.10 22.31 -8.12
C LEU A 109 1.76 23.16 -7.04
N SER A 110 3.09 23.30 -7.07
CA SER A 110 3.79 24.19 -6.13
C SER A 110 3.43 25.66 -6.35
N ALA A 111 3.32 26.10 -7.62
CA ALA A 111 2.89 27.45 -7.95
C ALA A 111 1.44 27.71 -7.49
N VAL A 112 0.54 26.76 -7.74
CA VAL A 112 -0.86 26.77 -7.29
C VAL A 112 -0.96 26.88 -5.77
N HIS A 113 -0.16 26.10 -5.05
CA HIS A 113 -0.16 26.14 -3.59
C HIS A 113 0.40 27.46 -3.04
N LYS A 114 1.47 27.98 -3.66
CA LYS A 114 2.07 29.26 -3.27
C LYS A 114 1.12 30.42 -3.53
N SER A 115 0.51 30.50 -4.71
CA SER A 115 -0.45 31.55 -5.08
C SER A 115 -1.65 31.57 -4.12
N TRP A 116 -2.20 30.39 -3.82
CA TRP A 116 -3.30 30.25 -2.89
C TRP A 116 -2.91 30.62 -1.45
N LYS A 117 -1.72 30.22 -0.99
CA LYS A 117 -1.24 30.56 0.36
C LYS A 117 -1.00 32.06 0.53
N SER A 118 -0.50 32.73 -0.51
CA SER A 118 -0.31 34.19 -0.51
C SER A 118 -1.61 34.98 -0.68
N ALA A 119 -2.68 34.36 -1.19
CA ALA A 119 -3.95 35.03 -1.41
C ALA A 119 -4.59 35.47 -0.09
N ARG A 120 -4.90 36.77 0.00
CA ARG A 120 -5.59 37.35 1.16
C ARG A 120 -6.91 36.61 1.40
N ARG A 121 -7.19 36.25 2.66
CA ARG A 121 -8.42 35.54 3.10
C ARG A 121 -8.62 34.12 2.52
N ARG A 122 -7.60 33.52 1.87
CA ARG A 122 -7.65 32.14 1.36
C ARG A 122 -8.91 31.88 0.52
N LEU A 123 -9.19 32.74 -0.46
CA LEU A 123 -10.29 32.52 -1.39
C LEU A 123 -10.08 31.23 -2.20
N PHE A 124 -11.15 30.73 -2.80
CA PHE A 124 -11.05 29.62 -3.75
C PHE A 124 -10.12 29.99 -4.91
N PRO A 125 -9.29 29.04 -5.38
CA PRO A 125 -8.38 29.31 -6.47
C PRO A 125 -9.16 29.56 -7.77
N PRO A 126 -8.59 30.32 -8.72
CA PRO A 126 -9.23 30.53 -10.00
C PRO A 126 -9.34 29.23 -10.81
N PHE A 127 -10.22 29.21 -11.81
CA PHE A 127 -10.54 28.00 -12.56
C PHE A 127 -9.34 27.40 -13.29
N ASP A 128 -8.39 28.23 -13.72
CA ASP A 128 -7.12 27.78 -14.31
C ASP A 128 -6.32 26.85 -13.38
N HIS A 129 -6.44 27.03 -12.05
CA HIS A 129 -5.83 26.14 -11.07
C HIS A 129 -6.66 24.86 -10.88
N VAL A 130 -7.98 24.93 -11.01
CA VAL A 130 -8.87 23.76 -10.97
C VAL A 130 -8.62 22.83 -12.17
N VAL A 131 -8.40 23.39 -13.35
CA VAL A 131 -8.00 22.65 -14.56
C VAL A 131 -6.69 21.88 -14.33
N ILE A 132 -5.74 22.42 -13.56
CA ILE A 132 -4.50 21.69 -13.23
C ILE A 132 -4.79 20.42 -12.40
N PHE A 133 -5.73 20.46 -11.46
CA PHE A 133 -6.12 19.27 -10.70
C PHE A 133 -6.81 18.22 -11.57
N TRP A 134 -7.66 18.67 -12.50
CA TRP A 134 -8.26 17.80 -13.51
C TRP A 134 -7.19 17.14 -14.39
N LEU A 135 -6.25 17.91 -14.93
CA LEU A 135 -5.12 17.41 -15.73
C LEU A 135 -4.31 16.35 -14.98
N VAL A 136 -4.04 16.56 -13.69
CA VAL A 136 -3.31 15.57 -12.86
C VAL A 136 -4.09 14.27 -12.75
N GLY A 137 -5.41 14.32 -12.55
CA GLY A 137 -6.26 13.13 -12.44
C GLY A 137 -6.45 12.38 -13.75
N VAL A 138 -6.33 13.07 -14.90
CA VAL A 138 -6.37 12.44 -16.23
C VAL A 138 -5.03 11.80 -16.59
N VAL A 139 -3.91 12.48 -16.32
CA VAL A 139 -2.58 12.04 -16.75
C VAL A 139 -1.98 10.97 -15.83
N PHE A 140 -2.21 11.05 -14.52
CA PHE A 140 -1.60 10.16 -13.55
C PHE A 140 -2.62 9.27 -12.84
N SER A 141 -2.21 8.03 -12.56
CA SER A 141 -3.01 7.10 -11.75
C SER A 141 -3.22 7.64 -10.33
N ALA A 142 -4.45 7.47 -9.82
CA ALA A 142 -4.81 7.79 -8.44
C ALA A 142 -4.98 6.58 -7.52
N SER A 143 -4.75 5.36 -8.04
CA SER A 143 -4.87 4.12 -7.26
C SER A 143 -3.69 3.90 -6.30
N ASP A 144 -2.50 4.37 -6.67
CA ASP A 144 -1.23 4.07 -5.99
C ASP A 144 -1.18 4.51 -4.53
N PHE A 145 -0.60 3.70 -3.65
CA PHE A 145 -0.44 4.03 -2.21
C PHE A 145 0.16 5.43 -2.01
N ARG A 146 1.25 5.73 -2.72
CA ARG A 146 1.91 7.04 -2.73
C ARG A 146 2.43 7.35 -4.14
N HIS A 147 2.04 8.50 -4.68
CA HIS A 147 2.48 8.98 -5.99
C HIS A 147 3.08 10.39 -5.88
N PRO A 148 4.21 10.69 -6.54
CA PRO A 148 4.92 11.96 -6.38
C PRO A 148 4.17 13.20 -6.88
N VAL A 149 3.13 13.04 -7.71
CA VAL A 149 2.31 14.15 -8.24
C VAL A 149 0.90 14.11 -7.66
N THR A 150 0.26 12.94 -7.69
CA THR A 150 -1.14 12.75 -7.30
C THR A 150 -1.33 12.95 -5.80
N THR A 151 -0.45 12.40 -4.95
CA THR A 151 -0.57 12.56 -3.49
C THR A 151 -0.45 14.03 -3.06
N PRO A 152 0.53 14.82 -3.54
CA PRO A 152 0.53 16.28 -3.32
C PRO A 152 -0.73 16.99 -3.84
N ALA A 153 -1.24 16.62 -5.02
CA ALA A 153 -2.48 17.21 -5.54
C ALA A 153 -3.67 16.94 -4.63
N MET A 154 -3.82 15.70 -4.12
CA MET A 154 -4.84 15.33 -3.15
C MET A 154 -4.75 16.17 -1.86
N LEU A 155 -3.55 16.35 -1.34
CA LEU A 155 -3.33 17.17 -0.13
C LEU A 155 -3.68 18.64 -0.36
N ILE A 156 -3.30 19.20 -1.52
CA ILE A 156 -3.63 20.59 -1.85
C ILE A 156 -5.14 20.76 -2.02
N MET A 157 -5.82 19.85 -2.72
CA MET A 157 -7.28 19.89 -2.88
C MET A 157 -8.01 19.78 -1.53
N GLY A 158 -7.62 18.84 -0.67
CA GLY A 158 -8.18 18.72 0.68
C GLY A 158 -7.94 19.99 1.51
N GLN A 159 -6.74 20.57 1.41
CA GLN A 159 -6.42 21.82 2.10
C GLN A 159 -7.25 23.00 1.60
N ILE A 160 -7.51 23.09 0.29
CA ILE A 160 -8.40 24.11 -0.29
C ILE A 160 -9.79 23.90 0.32
N LEU A 161 -10.41 22.72 0.15
CA LEU A 161 -11.76 22.43 0.64
C LEU A 161 -11.95 22.73 2.13
N LEU A 162 -10.93 22.50 2.96
CA LEU A 162 -11.00 22.75 4.40
C LEU A 162 -10.84 24.23 4.78
N LYS A 163 -9.97 24.97 4.09
CA LYS A 163 -9.51 26.31 4.54
C LYS A 163 -10.08 27.46 3.73
N SER A 164 -10.69 27.22 2.57
CA SER A 164 -11.22 28.29 1.72
C SER A 164 -12.63 28.68 2.11
N SER A 165 -12.83 29.93 2.55
CA SER A 165 -14.15 30.42 2.95
C SER A 165 -15.08 30.57 1.74
N VAL A 166 -16.27 29.97 1.79
CA VAL A 166 -17.32 30.15 0.78
C VAL A 166 -18.13 31.40 1.14
N LYS A 167 -18.12 32.41 0.25
CA LYS A 167 -18.86 33.68 0.44
C LYS A 167 -19.83 33.99 -0.69
N THR A 168 -19.59 33.43 -1.87
CA THR A 168 -20.38 33.66 -3.08
C THR A 168 -20.83 32.33 -3.66
N VAL A 169 -21.90 32.34 -4.46
CA VAL A 169 -22.35 31.15 -5.19
C VAL A 169 -21.27 30.66 -6.17
N GLY A 170 -20.50 31.57 -6.77
CA GLY A 170 -19.36 31.21 -7.61
C GLY A 170 -18.25 30.46 -6.87
N ASP A 171 -17.93 30.85 -5.62
CA ASP A 171 -16.97 30.11 -4.79
C ASP A 171 -17.52 28.73 -4.39
N LEU A 172 -18.83 28.61 -4.16
CA LEU A 172 -19.49 27.33 -3.90
C LEU A 172 -19.37 26.39 -5.10
N VAL A 173 -19.63 26.89 -6.31
CA VAL A 173 -19.53 26.08 -7.54
C VAL A 173 -18.09 25.65 -7.80
N LEU A 174 -17.08 26.51 -7.58
CA LEU A 174 -15.67 26.13 -7.65
C LEU A 174 -15.30 25.05 -6.62
N GLY A 175 -15.84 25.13 -5.41
CA GLY A 175 -15.65 24.07 -4.41
C GLY A 175 -16.29 22.75 -4.86
N LEU A 176 -17.50 22.81 -5.39
CA LEU A 176 -18.22 21.63 -5.89
C LEU A 176 -17.54 21.00 -7.12
N THR A 177 -16.94 21.79 -8.01
CA THR A 177 -16.15 21.23 -9.13
C THR A 177 -14.90 20.52 -8.63
N VAL A 178 -14.20 21.08 -7.64
CA VAL A 178 -13.07 20.40 -6.97
C VAL A 178 -13.56 19.12 -6.32
N CYS A 179 -14.69 19.12 -5.61
CA CYS A 179 -15.29 17.92 -5.03
C CYS A 179 -15.62 16.87 -6.10
N HIS A 180 -16.17 17.28 -7.23
CA HIS A 180 -16.50 16.40 -8.34
C HIS A 180 -15.25 15.76 -8.94
N ILE A 181 -14.23 16.57 -9.28
CA ILE A 181 -12.93 16.09 -9.77
C ILE A 181 -12.32 15.09 -8.78
N PHE A 182 -12.37 15.42 -7.50
CA PHE A 182 -11.80 14.59 -6.45
C PHE A 182 -12.53 13.26 -6.29
N THR A 183 -13.85 13.26 -6.37
CA THR A 183 -14.68 12.05 -6.30
C THR A 183 -14.48 11.16 -7.53
N THR A 184 -14.58 11.75 -8.73
CA THR A 184 -14.58 11.02 -9.99
C THR A 184 -13.19 10.51 -10.37
N LEU A 185 -12.15 11.34 -10.29
CA LEU A 185 -10.81 10.99 -10.77
C LEU A 185 -9.91 10.36 -9.71
N PHE A 186 -10.04 10.76 -8.44
CA PHE A 186 -9.12 10.30 -7.39
C PHE A 186 -9.73 9.18 -6.55
N ILE A 187 -10.92 9.40 -6.01
CA ILE A 187 -11.55 8.48 -5.06
C ILE A 187 -12.19 7.28 -5.77
N SER A 188 -12.73 7.45 -6.99
CA SER A 188 -13.45 6.37 -7.69
C SER A 188 -12.59 5.11 -7.89
N SER A 189 -11.28 5.25 -8.11
CA SER A 189 -10.36 4.12 -8.23
C SER A 189 -9.80 3.66 -6.88
N SER A 190 -9.51 4.59 -5.96
CA SER A 190 -8.77 4.28 -4.73
C SER A 190 -9.67 3.88 -3.56
N LYS A 191 -10.97 4.22 -3.61
CA LYS A 191 -11.96 4.09 -2.52
C LYS A 191 -11.45 4.59 -1.15
N ARG A 192 -10.57 5.60 -1.16
CA ARG A 192 -9.98 6.14 0.08
C ARG A 192 -10.94 7.14 0.70
N LEU A 193 -11.11 7.04 2.01
CA LEU A 193 -11.87 8.03 2.75
C LEU A 193 -11.13 9.36 2.76
N VAL A 194 -11.77 10.41 2.25
CA VAL A 194 -11.29 11.78 2.40
C VAL A 194 -12.28 12.61 3.25
N PRO A 195 -11.94 12.94 4.50
CA PRO A 195 -12.86 13.59 5.42
C PRO A 195 -13.18 15.04 5.03
N GLU A 196 -12.25 15.77 4.42
CA GLU A 196 -12.46 17.16 3.99
C GLU A 196 -13.58 17.26 2.95
N LEU A 197 -13.66 16.27 2.05
CA LEU A 197 -14.73 16.17 1.06
C LEU A 197 -16.09 15.95 1.72
N VAL A 198 -16.17 15.02 2.66
CA VAL A 198 -17.41 14.73 3.40
C VAL A 198 -17.85 15.97 4.17
N ASN A 199 -16.94 16.65 4.86
CA ASN A 199 -17.24 17.87 5.60
C ASN A 199 -17.75 18.99 4.71
N PHE A 200 -17.12 19.20 3.54
CA PHE A 200 -17.55 20.20 2.57
C PHE A 200 -18.95 19.89 2.03
N LEU A 201 -19.23 18.64 1.66
CA LEU A 201 -20.55 18.22 1.16
C LEU A 201 -21.64 18.30 2.24
N THR A 202 -21.35 17.88 3.48
CA THR A 202 -22.27 18.05 4.62
C THR A 202 -22.60 19.51 4.86
N SER A 203 -21.63 20.38 4.69
CA SER A 203 -21.85 21.82 4.80
C SER A 203 -22.67 22.37 3.62
N CYS A 204 -22.46 21.85 2.40
CA CYS A 204 -23.29 22.21 1.26
C CYS A 204 -24.76 21.76 1.43
N THR A 205 -25.00 20.56 1.97
CA THR A 205 -26.37 20.10 2.26
C THR A 205 -27.01 20.89 3.39
N SER A 206 -26.23 21.38 4.37
CA SER A 206 -26.73 22.29 5.40
C SER A 206 -27.22 23.65 4.85
N LEU A 207 -26.73 24.07 3.68
CA LEU A 207 -27.22 25.28 3.01
C LEU A 207 -28.57 25.08 2.32
N ILE A 208 -28.92 23.84 1.99
CA ILE A 208 -30.19 23.48 1.34
C ILE A 208 -31.27 23.17 2.39
N SER A 209 -30.85 22.75 3.59
CA SER A 209 -31.75 22.44 4.70
C SER A 209 -32.41 23.70 5.28
N THR A 210 -33.68 23.58 5.69
CA THR A 210 -34.44 24.64 6.35
C THR A 210 -34.11 24.78 7.83
N HIS A 211 -33.65 23.71 8.47
CA HIS A 211 -33.32 23.71 9.88
C HIS A 211 -31.86 24.14 10.11
N PRO A 212 -31.58 24.94 11.16
CA PRO A 212 -30.21 25.21 11.56
C PRO A 212 -29.58 23.90 12.04
N THR A 213 -28.66 23.37 11.25
CA THR A 213 -27.91 22.17 11.59
C THR A 213 -27.05 22.42 12.83
N PRO A 214 -27.01 21.50 13.81
CA PRO A 214 -26.25 21.70 15.04
C PRO A 214 -24.72 21.73 14.85
N VAL A 215 -24.21 21.23 13.71
CA VAL A 215 -22.78 21.18 13.40
C VAL A 215 -22.51 21.83 12.05
N VAL A 216 -22.14 23.11 12.06
CA VAL A 216 -21.58 23.78 10.87
C VAL A 216 -20.07 23.60 10.92
N LEU A 217 -19.52 22.78 10.02
CA LEU A 217 -18.08 22.56 9.93
C LEU A 217 -17.43 23.66 9.07
N PRO A 218 -16.23 24.14 9.44
CA PRO A 218 -15.45 25.02 8.56
C PRO A 218 -15.22 24.31 7.22
N PRO A 219 -15.29 25.03 6.08
CA PRO A 219 -15.03 26.46 5.94
C PRO A 219 -16.26 27.38 5.93
N PHE A 220 -17.47 26.85 6.13
CA PHE A 220 -18.67 27.67 6.12
C PHE A 220 -18.78 28.39 7.46
N SER A 221 -18.71 29.73 7.43
CA SER A 221 -19.25 30.52 8.55
C SER A 221 -20.77 30.35 8.53
N ALA A 222 -21.45 30.39 9.67
CA ALA A 222 -22.91 30.33 9.82
C ALA A 222 -23.63 31.51 9.12
N SER A 223 -23.40 31.67 7.83
CA SER A 223 -23.85 32.78 7.01
C SER A 223 -25.26 32.48 6.57
N SER A 224 -26.21 32.87 7.42
CA SER A 224 -27.64 32.96 7.12
C SER A 224 -27.91 33.63 5.76
N LYS A 225 -27.06 34.59 5.36
CA LYS A 225 -27.20 35.35 4.10
C LYS A 225 -27.01 34.52 2.82
N LEU A 226 -26.01 33.63 2.77
CA LEU A 226 -25.76 32.79 1.58
C LEU A 226 -26.81 31.68 1.48
N ARG A 227 -27.27 31.15 2.62
CA ARG A 227 -28.39 30.21 2.69
C ARG A 227 -29.67 30.82 2.13
N LEU A 228 -30.02 32.03 2.58
CA LEU A 228 -31.18 32.77 2.11
C LEU A 228 -31.09 33.07 0.60
N ALA A 229 -29.94 33.61 0.14
CA ALA A 229 -29.73 33.90 -1.27
C ALA A 229 -29.85 32.66 -2.18
N LEU A 230 -29.29 31.52 -1.75
CA LEU A 230 -29.34 30.28 -2.54
C LEU A 230 -30.75 29.68 -2.57
N CYS A 231 -31.44 29.62 -1.42
CA CYS A 231 -32.82 29.14 -1.36
C CYS A 231 -33.78 30.04 -2.16
N ASP A 232 -33.61 31.35 -2.09
CA ASP A 232 -34.43 32.31 -2.83
C ASP A 232 -34.18 32.23 -4.34
N SER A 233 -32.93 32.07 -4.78
CA SER A 233 -32.59 31.89 -6.21
C SER A 233 -33.05 30.54 -6.76
N VAL A 234 -32.92 29.45 -6.00
CA VAL A 234 -33.39 28.11 -6.43
C VAL A 234 -34.90 28.07 -6.51
N ARG A 235 -35.63 28.76 -5.61
CA ARG A 235 -37.09 28.85 -5.66
C ARG A 235 -37.60 29.58 -6.90
N LYS A 236 -36.83 30.54 -7.42
CA LYS A 236 -37.14 31.29 -8.65
C LYS A 236 -36.87 30.47 -9.92
N TRP A 237 -36.17 29.34 -9.82
CA TRP A 237 -35.92 28.45 -10.95
C TRP A 237 -37.19 27.64 -11.28
N GLN A 238 -37.73 27.85 -12.48
CA GLN A 238 -38.97 27.21 -12.92
C GLN A 238 -38.71 25.73 -13.28
N SER A 239 -39.56 24.84 -12.75
CA SER A 239 -39.46 23.37 -12.78
C SER A 239 -39.50 22.71 -14.17
N THR A 240 -39.65 23.49 -15.26
CA THR A 240 -39.94 22.98 -16.61
C THR A 240 -38.67 22.72 -17.44
N SER A 241 -37.49 23.12 -16.98
CA SER A 241 -36.22 22.89 -17.69
C SER A 241 -35.46 21.65 -17.15
N PRO A 242 -34.73 20.90 -17.99
CA PRO A 242 -33.93 19.77 -17.50
C PRO A 242 -32.88 20.25 -16.48
N LEU A 243 -32.57 19.40 -15.49
CA LEU A 243 -31.59 19.72 -14.44
C LEU A 243 -30.27 20.16 -15.07
N PRO A 244 -29.84 21.43 -14.89
CA PRO A 244 -28.60 21.91 -15.48
C PRO A 244 -27.41 21.11 -14.95
N ASP A 245 -26.48 20.82 -15.84
CA ASP A 245 -25.20 20.25 -15.47
C ASP A 245 -24.21 21.36 -15.09
N ILE A 246 -23.25 21.05 -14.24
CA ILE A 246 -22.22 22.00 -13.82
C ILE A 246 -21.45 22.47 -15.06
N SER A 247 -21.19 21.57 -16.01
CA SER A 247 -20.44 21.87 -17.24
C SER A 247 -21.08 23.00 -18.06
N SER A 248 -22.42 23.02 -18.18
CA SER A 248 -23.14 24.07 -18.93
C SER A 248 -23.24 25.40 -18.19
N VAL A 249 -23.00 25.39 -16.88
CA VAL A 249 -23.15 26.56 -16.00
C VAL A 249 -21.80 27.15 -15.61
N LEU A 250 -20.72 26.36 -15.65
CA LEU A 250 -19.37 26.85 -15.42
C LEU A 250 -19.00 27.98 -16.39
N SER A 251 -19.41 27.88 -17.65
CA SER A 251 -19.18 28.94 -18.63
C SER A 251 -19.90 30.25 -18.29
N LEU A 252 -21.09 30.18 -17.67
CA LEU A 252 -21.85 31.36 -17.25
C LEU A 252 -21.18 32.06 -16.05
N ILE A 253 -20.72 31.28 -15.07
CA ILE A 253 -20.05 31.80 -13.87
C ILE A 253 -18.71 32.48 -14.22
N MET A 254 -17.97 31.94 -15.20
CA MET A 254 -16.70 32.55 -15.62
C MET A 254 -16.93 33.83 -16.42
N ALA A 255 -17.97 33.87 -17.27
CA ALA A 255 -18.38 35.09 -17.96
C ALA A 255 -18.79 36.20 -16.97
N GLU A 256 -19.48 35.87 -15.89
CA GLU A 256 -19.79 36.80 -14.80
C GLU A 256 -18.55 37.25 -14.02
N ARG A 257 -17.61 36.33 -13.72
CA ARG A 257 -16.40 36.63 -12.95
C ARG A 257 -15.38 37.48 -13.73
N VAL A 258 -15.36 37.38 -15.05
CA VAL A 258 -14.54 38.23 -15.94
C VAL A 258 -15.17 39.63 -16.10
N ARG A 259 -16.49 39.76 -15.97
CA ARG A 259 -17.21 41.05 -16.02
C ARG A 259 -17.28 41.80 -14.69
N GLY A 260 -17.20 41.11 -13.55
CA GLY A 260 -17.39 41.69 -12.22
C GLY A 260 -16.17 42.43 -11.68
N GLY A 261 -16.23 43.77 -11.70
CA GLY A 261 -15.53 44.64 -10.74
C GLY A 261 -16.02 44.41 -9.31
N GLU A 262 -15.47 45.14 -8.34
CA GLU A 262 -15.52 44.87 -6.89
C GLU A 262 -16.92 44.78 -6.22
N ASP A 263 -18.01 44.99 -6.96
CA ASP A 263 -19.39 44.88 -6.50
C ASP A 263 -19.93 43.45 -6.67
N ARG A 264 -19.64 42.60 -5.68
CA ARG A 264 -20.15 41.22 -5.62
C ARG A 264 -21.64 41.21 -5.23
N GLU A 265 -22.52 41.17 -6.21
CA GLU A 265 -23.89 40.74 -5.97
C GLU A 265 -23.88 39.31 -5.40
N MET A 266 -24.52 39.13 -4.24
CA MET A 266 -24.49 37.88 -3.48
C MET A 266 -25.50 36.85 -4.02
N GLY A 267 -26.39 37.28 -4.92
CA GLY A 267 -27.35 36.44 -5.63
C GLY A 267 -26.77 36.03 -6.98
N GLY A 268 -26.49 34.74 -7.14
CA GLY A 268 -26.21 34.18 -8.45
C GLY A 268 -27.51 33.92 -9.21
N ASP A 269 -27.41 33.84 -10.54
CA ASP A 269 -28.50 33.42 -11.42
C ASP A 269 -29.23 32.19 -10.87
N PRO A 270 -30.56 32.10 -11.04
CA PRO A 270 -31.35 30.97 -10.56
C PRO A 270 -30.88 29.64 -11.18
N ALA A 271 -30.42 29.68 -12.44
CA ALA A 271 -29.83 28.52 -13.13
C ALA A 271 -28.51 28.07 -12.49
N VAL A 272 -27.66 29.03 -12.07
CA VAL A 272 -26.37 28.75 -11.44
C VAL A 272 -26.55 28.10 -10.07
N SER A 273 -27.46 28.65 -9.27
CA SER A 273 -27.77 28.14 -7.95
C SER A 273 -28.41 26.74 -8.02
N ALA A 274 -29.31 26.52 -9.00
CA ALA A 274 -29.91 25.22 -9.26
C ALA A 274 -28.87 24.16 -9.67
N ALA A 275 -27.91 24.51 -10.53
CA ALA A 275 -26.82 23.61 -10.94
C ALA A 275 -25.86 23.28 -9.80
N ALA A 276 -25.59 24.23 -8.91
CA ALA A 276 -24.79 23.98 -7.70
C ALA A 276 -25.46 22.94 -6.78
N VAL A 277 -26.78 23.05 -6.60
CA VAL A 277 -27.54 22.09 -5.78
C VAL A 277 -27.59 20.71 -6.45
N SER A 278 -27.92 20.64 -7.74
CA SER A 278 -27.98 19.37 -8.48
C SER A 278 -26.62 18.65 -8.48
N SER A 279 -25.53 19.42 -8.66
CA SER A 279 -24.14 18.96 -8.54
C SER A 279 -23.82 18.36 -7.17
N CYS A 280 -24.19 19.08 -6.11
CA CYS A 280 -23.95 18.62 -4.74
C CYS A 280 -24.66 17.28 -4.52
N LEU A 281 -25.93 17.17 -4.89
CA LEU A 281 -26.71 15.94 -4.75
C LEU A 281 -26.13 14.78 -5.56
N ARG A 282 -25.75 15.00 -6.83
CA ARG A 282 -25.10 13.99 -7.67
C ARG A 282 -23.75 13.54 -7.09
N THR A 283 -22.96 14.47 -6.56
CA THR A 283 -21.66 14.16 -5.94
C THR A 283 -21.85 13.35 -4.65
N VAL A 284 -22.85 13.69 -3.84
CA VAL A 284 -23.23 12.91 -2.65
C VAL A 284 -23.74 11.52 -3.05
N GLN A 285 -24.59 11.41 -4.07
CA GLN A 285 -25.06 10.11 -4.58
C GLN A 285 -23.88 9.22 -4.99
N ARG A 286 -22.91 9.77 -5.73
CA ARG A 286 -21.70 9.04 -6.12
C ARG A 286 -20.86 8.65 -4.91
N LEU A 287 -20.75 9.53 -3.91
CA LEU A 287 -20.02 9.24 -2.68
C LEU A 287 -20.68 8.11 -1.88
N THR A 288 -22.02 8.08 -1.81
CA THR A 288 -22.78 6.98 -1.21
C THR A 288 -22.48 5.64 -1.87
N GLN A 289 -22.40 5.60 -3.22
CA GLN A 289 -22.03 4.40 -3.96
C GLN A 289 -20.58 3.96 -3.73
N LEU A 290 -19.65 4.90 -3.51
CA LEU A 290 -18.23 4.59 -3.32
C LEU A 290 -17.90 4.14 -1.89
N TYR A 291 -18.63 4.65 -0.90
CA TYR A 291 -18.35 4.45 0.52
C TYR A 291 -19.29 3.44 1.19
N CYS A 292 -20.20 2.80 0.45
CA CYS A 292 -21.08 1.75 0.98
C CYS A 292 -20.31 0.59 1.66
N ASP A 293 -19.10 0.28 1.18
CA ASP A 293 -18.25 -0.77 1.73
C ASP A 293 -17.58 -0.38 3.07
N LEU A 294 -17.61 0.90 3.47
CA LEU A 294 -16.89 1.37 4.65
C LEU A 294 -17.64 1.02 5.95
N PRO A 295 -16.94 0.52 6.99
CA PRO A 295 -17.57 0.18 8.26
C PRO A 295 -18.14 1.40 9.01
N SER A 296 -17.60 2.60 8.73
CA SER A 296 -18.04 3.87 9.32
C SER A 296 -19.04 4.64 8.44
N PHE A 297 -19.65 3.98 7.46
CA PHE A 297 -20.55 4.64 6.50
C PHE A 297 -21.73 5.35 7.19
N ALA A 298 -22.36 4.70 8.18
CA ALA A 298 -23.54 5.25 8.84
C ALA A 298 -23.26 6.58 9.59
N GLU A 299 -22.09 6.78 10.23
CA GLU A 299 -21.77 8.04 10.91
C GLU A 299 -21.34 9.12 9.95
N LEU A 300 -20.69 8.76 8.84
CA LEU A 300 -20.33 9.73 7.81
C LEU A 300 -21.58 10.26 7.10
N PHE A 301 -22.55 9.37 6.85
CA PHE A 301 -23.79 9.71 6.15
C PHE A 301 -24.87 10.28 7.08
N SER A 302 -24.84 10.03 8.39
CA SER A 302 -25.91 10.47 9.31
C SER A 302 -26.17 11.98 9.27
N ALA A 303 -25.11 12.80 9.24
CA ALA A 303 -25.23 14.25 9.14
C ALA A 303 -25.81 14.70 7.79
N ILE A 304 -25.43 14.02 6.71
CA ILE A 304 -25.94 14.30 5.36
C ILE A 304 -27.41 13.89 5.28
N ALA A 305 -27.76 12.71 5.78
CA ALA A 305 -29.13 12.19 5.82
C ALA A 305 -30.05 13.13 6.60
N PHE A 306 -29.62 13.59 7.79
CA PHE A 306 -30.37 14.53 8.60
C PHE A 306 -30.66 15.83 7.83
N ASN A 307 -29.64 16.41 7.19
CA ASN A 307 -29.80 17.63 6.40
C ASN A 307 -30.77 17.43 5.22
N LEU A 308 -30.71 16.25 4.57
CA LEU A 308 -31.54 15.90 3.42
C LEU A 308 -33.00 15.59 3.79
N GLN A 309 -33.26 15.04 4.98
CA GLN A 309 -34.62 14.86 5.50
C GLN A 309 -35.32 16.19 5.81
N HIS A 310 -34.54 17.20 6.17
CA HIS A 310 -35.01 18.55 6.50
C HIS A 310 -34.82 19.54 5.35
N VAL A 311 -34.93 19.09 4.10
CA VAL A 311 -34.86 19.96 2.91
C VAL A 311 -36.14 20.78 2.78
N SER A 312 -36.03 22.00 2.24
CA SER A 312 -37.19 22.86 2.01
C SER A 312 -38.20 22.18 1.09
N PRO A 313 -39.50 22.15 1.44
CA PRO A 313 -40.55 21.58 0.58
C PRO A 313 -40.73 22.37 -0.74
N ASN A 314 -40.10 23.54 -0.86
CA ASN A 314 -40.16 24.41 -2.04
C ASN A 314 -39.10 24.10 -3.11
N LEU A 315 -38.37 22.98 -3.00
CA LEU A 315 -37.37 22.58 -3.99
C LEU A 315 -38.05 22.03 -5.26
N PRO A 316 -37.52 22.28 -6.48
CA PRO A 316 -38.08 21.69 -7.70
C PRO A 316 -38.16 20.16 -7.67
N GLN A 317 -39.21 19.58 -8.25
CA GLN A 317 -39.48 18.13 -8.31
C GLN A 317 -38.26 17.26 -8.69
N PRO A 318 -37.48 17.57 -9.75
CA PRO A 318 -36.35 16.71 -10.13
C PRO A 318 -35.22 16.70 -9.10
N MET A 319 -35.11 17.73 -8.25
CA MET A 319 -34.15 17.72 -7.14
C MET A 319 -34.67 16.92 -5.95
N GLN A 320 -35.99 16.94 -5.70
CA GLN A 320 -36.61 16.12 -4.65
C GLN A 320 -36.45 14.63 -4.96
N GLU A 321 -36.59 14.21 -6.23
CA GLU A 321 -36.32 12.84 -6.66
C GLU A 321 -34.87 12.42 -6.39
N LEU A 322 -33.90 13.29 -6.69
CA LEU A 322 -32.48 13.04 -6.39
C LEU A 322 -32.23 12.92 -4.88
N VAL A 323 -32.89 13.74 -4.06
CA VAL A 323 -32.82 13.63 -2.59
C VAL A 323 -33.36 12.28 -2.13
N GLY A 324 -34.50 11.85 -2.68
CA GLY A 324 -35.08 10.53 -2.41
C GLY A 324 -34.11 9.39 -2.74
N GLN A 325 -33.52 9.40 -3.93
CA GLN A 325 -32.53 8.39 -4.36
C GLN A 325 -31.30 8.34 -3.45
N VAL A 326 -30.82 9.50 -2.99
CA VAL A 326 -29.66 9.58 -2.08
C VAL A 326 -30.01 9.01 -0.71
N LEU A 327 -31.19 9.32 -0.17
CA LEU A 327 -31.66 8.82 1.12
C LEU A 327 -31.91 7.31 1.08
N GLU A 328 -32.57 6.81 0.04
CA GLU A 328 -32.79 5.38 -0.17
C GLU A 328 -31.46 4.63 -0.26
N GLY A 329 -30.51 5.12 -1.07
CA GLY A 329 -29.18 4.55 -1.15
C GLY A 329 -28.45 4.51 0.20
N GLY A 330 -28.58 5.55 1.02
CA GLY A 330 -27.97 5.59 2.34
C GLY A 330 -28.56 4.58 3.33
N VAL A 331 -29.87 4.36 3.29
CA VAL A 331 -30.56 3.40 4.18
C VAL A 331 -30.29 1.96 3.72
N SER A 332 -30.36 1.68 2.42
CA SER A 332 -30.10 0.34 1.87
C SER A 332 -28.65 -0.13 2.07
N HIS A 333 -27.69 0.80 2.13
CA HIS A 333 -26.27 0.50 2.25
C HIS A 333 -25.73 0.55 3.70
N SER A 334 -26.58 0.47 4.72
CA SER A 334 -26.11 0.41 6.12
C SER A 334 -25.98 -1.04 6.61
N PRO A 335 -24.81 -1.70 6.48
CA PRO A 335 -24.63 -3.08 6.95
C PRO A 335 -24.71 -3.18 8.48
N PRO A 336 -25.12 -4.35 9.03
CA PRO A 336 -25.02 -4.62 10.45
C PRO A 336 -23.56 -4.60 10.89
N ARG A 337 -23.26 -3.87 11.97
CA ARG A 337 -21.88 -3.66 12.42
C ARG A 337 -21.35 -4.81 13.27
N PRO A 338 -20.27 -5.48 12.86
CA PRO A 338 -19.53 -6.33 13.77
C PRO A 338 -18.69 -5.48 14.75
N VAL A 339 -18.47 -6.01 15.95
CA VAL A 339 -17.57 -5.39 16.93
C VAL A 339 -16.13 -5.43 16.43
N LEU A 340 -15.38 -4.34 16.63
CA LEU A 340 -13.99 -4.22 16.20
C LEU A 340 -13.07 -5.23 16.91
N GLN A 341 -12.33 -6.03 16.14
CA GLN A 341 -11.37 -7.04 16.64
C GLN A 341 -9.93 -6.76 16.17
N LEU A 342 -9.47 -5.50 16.24
CA LEU A 342 -8.15 -5.08 15.72
C LEU A 342 -6.96 -5.82 16.36
N LEU A 343 -7.10 -6.25 17.62
CA LEU A 343 -6.03 -6.87 18.39
C LEU A 343 -5.98 -8.40 18.24
N LYS A 344 -6.86 -9.00 17.43
CA LYS A 344 -6.90 -10.45 17.23
C LYS A 344 -5.68 -10.90 16.41
N LYS A 345 -4.65 -11.37 17.11
CA LYS A 345 -3.44 -11.95 16.50
C LYS A 345 -3.59 -13.46 16.38
N LYS A 346 -3.11 -14.02 15.27
CA LYS A 346 -2.94 -15.48 15.17
C LYS A 346 -1.92 -15.91 16.25
N PRO A 347 -2.19 -16.99 17.01
CA PRO A 347 -1.24 -17.48 18.00
C PRO A 347 0.08 -17.84 17.30
N LYS A 348 1.20 -17.49 17.93
CA LYS A 348 2.52 -17.86 17.39
C LYS A 348 2.64 -19.37 17.39
N SER A 349 3.12 -19.95 16.30
CA SER A 349 3.43 -21.39 16.25
C SER A 349 4.50 -21.72 17.28
N ILE A 350 4.46 -22.96 17.78
CA ILE A 350 5.53 -23.50 18.61
C ILE A 350 6.81 -23.49 17.77
N LYS A 351 7.94 -23.09 18.38
CA LYS A 351 9.23 -23.09 17.70
C LYS A 351 9.60 -24.54 17.36
N PHE A 352 9.79 -24.83 16.09
CA PHE A 352 10.39 -26.08 15.65
C PHE A 352 11.90 -25.99 15.85
N TYR A 353 12.47 -27.01 16.49
CA TYR A 353 13.92 -27.19 16.57
C TYR A 353 14.31 -28.28 15.59
N GLU A 354 15.38 -28.03 14.83
CA GLU A 354 15.97 -29.07 14.01
C GLU A 354 16.66 -30.09 14.94
N PRO A 355 16.29 -31.38 14.88
CA PRO A 355 16.97 -32.39 15.66
C PRO A 355 18.42 -32.49 15.20
N SER A 356 19.35 -32.48 16.16
CA SER A 356 20.76 -32.74 15.87
C SER A 356 20.96 -34.26 15.72
N PHE A 357 21.12 -34.72 14.49
CA PHE A 357 21.47 -36.11 14.19
C PHE A 357 22.42 -36.18 13.00
N ASP A 358 23.24 -37.23 12.97
CA ASP A 358 24.09 -37.52 11.82
C ASP A 358 23.27 -38.30 10.78
N ALA A 359 23.29 -37.88 9.51
CA ALA A 359 22.61 -38.58 8.42
C ALA A 359 23.07 -40.05 8.25
N VAL A 360 24.32 -40.34 8.64
CA VAL A 360 24.88 -41.70 8.67
C VAL A 360 25.38 -42.00 10.09
N TYR A 361 24.54 -42.67 10.88
CA TYR A 361 24.82 -43.06 12.26
C TYR A 361 25.44 -44.46 12.32
N ASP A 362 26.63 -44.58 12.90
CA ASP A 362 27.34 -45.86 13.09
C ASP A 362 27.61 -46.08 14.58
N THR A 363 26.99 -47.12 15.15
CA THR A 363 27.07 -47.45 16.59
C THR A 363 28.47 -47.92 17.02
N ARG A 364 29.30 -48.38 16.07
CA ARG A 364 30.66 -48.89 16.35
C ARG A 364 31.68 -47.76 16.47
N LYS A 365 31.42 -46.61 15.82
CA LYS A 365 32.33 -45.46 15.80
C LYS A 365 31.92 -44.44 16.85
N ARG A 366 32.71 -44.32 17.91
CA ARG A 366 32.59 -43.20 18.85
C ARG A 366 33.16 -41.94 18.20
N ARG A 367 32.37 -40.88 18.14
CA ARG A 367 32.80 -39.55 17.68
C ARG A 367 32.97 -38.66 18.90
N ALA A 368 34.13 -38.03 19.00
CA ALA A 368 34.35 -36.91 19.91
C ALA A 368 34.11 -35.60 19.12
N PRO A 369 33.76 -34.49 19.79
CA PRO A 369 33.49 -33.22 19.13
C PRO A 369 34.70 -32.73 18.30
N ASN A 370 35.92 -33.04 18.75
CA ASN A 370 37.16 -32.66 18.09
C ASN A 370 37.99 -33.88 17.66
N LYS A 371 38.72 -33.74 16.54
CA LYS A 371 39.62 -34.79 16.02
C LYS A 371 40.71 -35.19 17.02
N SER A 372 41.34 -34.20 17.66
CA SER A 372 42.40 -34.41 18.65
C SER A 372 41.91 -35.21 19.87
N GLU A 373 40.71 -34.91 20.36
CA GLU A 373 40.12 -35.65 21.48
C GLU A 373 39.79 -37.10 21.11
N ASN A 374 39.30 -37.32 19.88
CA ASN A 374 39.01 -38.67 19.40
C ASN A 374 40.29 -39.52 19.30
N GLU A 375 41.37 -38.96 18.76
CA GLU A 375 42.68 -39.63 18.68
C GLU A 375 43.23 -39.94 20.08
N LYS A 376 43.14 -38.99 21.00
CA LYS A 376 43.54 -39.19 22.41
C LYS A 376 42.74 -40.32 23.07
N GLN A 377 41.42 -40.36 22.88
CA GLN A 377 40.60 -41.42 23.46
C GLN A 377 40.89 -42.79 22.84
N LYS A 378 41.10 -42.85 21.53
CA LYS A 378 41.52 -44.06 20.81
C LYS A 378 42.86 -44.59 21.33
N LEU A 379 43.84 -43.72 21.52
CA LEU A 379 45.14 -44.09 22.10
C LEU A 379 45.01 -44.60 23.53
N ARG A 380 44.23 -43.92 24.39
CA ARG A 380 43.99 -44.37 25.77
C ARG A 380 43.32 -45.75 25.80
N HIS A 381 42.38 -46.01 24.89
CA HIS A 381 41.75 -47.33 24.80
C HIS A 381 42.77 -48.41 24.40
N LYS A 382 43.58 -48.17 23.37
CA LYS A 382 44.65 -49.08 22.94
C LYS A 382 45.62 -49.38 24.08
N VAL A 383 46.13 -48.35 24.76
CA VAL A 383 47.04 -48.54 25.90
C VAL A 383 46.41 -49.41 26.99
N LYS A 384 45.11 -49.21 27.27
CA LYS A 384 44.39 -50.01 28.27
C LYS A 384 44.19 -51.47 27.83
N THR A 385 43.87 -51.73 26.57
CA THR A 385 43.68 -53.09 26.05
C THR A 385 44.99 -53.85 26.02
N GLU A 386 46.05 -53.24 25.49
CA GLU A 386 47.40 -53.83 25.44
C GLU A 386 47.92 -54.12 26.85
N ARG A 387 47.81 -53.14 27.77
CA ARG A 387 48.21 -53.34 29.17
C ARG A 387 47.45 -54.48 29.84
N LYS A 388 46.14 -54.60 29.62
CA LYS A 388 45.34 -55.71 30.14
C LYS A 388 45.68 -57.05 29.48
N GLY A 389 46.08 -57.05 28.21
CA GLY A 389 46.59 -58.23 27.51
C GLY A 389 47.89 -58.70 28.13
N ALA A 390 48.89 -57.81 28.20
CA ALA A 390 50.20 -58.10 28.78
C ALA A 390 50.12 -58.61 30.23
N ILE A 391 49.31 -57.97 31.07
CA ILE A 391 49.11 -58.43 32.46
C ILE A 391 48.49 -59.83 32.52
N ARG A 392 47.57 -60.16 31.60
CA ARG A 392 46.95 -61.50 31.56
C ARG A 392 47.96 -62.57 31.17
N GLU A 393 48.81 -62.31 30.19
CA GLU A 393 49.87 -63.24 29.80
C GLU A 393 50.90 -63.40 30.92
N LEU A 394 51.38 -62.31 31.53
CA LEU A 394 52.30 -62.38 32.68
C LEU A 394 51.73 -63.20 33.85
N LYS A 395 50.42 -63.11 34.11
CA LYS A 395 49.76 -63.94 35.12
C LYS A 395 49.71 -65.41 34.73
N LYS A 396 49.43 -65.73 33.46
CA LYS A 396 49.48 -67.11 32.96
C LYS A 396 50.88 -67.69 33.08
N ASP A 397 51.90 -66.93 32.70
CA ASP A 397 53.30 -67.33 32.81
C ASP A 397 53.70 -67.56 34.27
N ALA A 398 53.29 -66.66 35.18
CA ALA A 398 53.53 -66.82 36.61
C ALA A 398 52.84 -68.08 37.16
N HIS A 399 51.59 -68.36 36.74
CA HIS A 399 50.89 -69.59 37.12
C HIS A 399 51.56 -70.83 36.56
N PHE A 400 52.05 -70.78 35.31
CA PHE A 400 52.78 -71.87 34.68
C PHE A 400 54.08 -72.17 35.43
N LEU A 401 54.91 -71.16 35.69
CA LEU A 401 56.14 -71.28 36.46
C LEU A 401 55.90 -71.78 37.88
N SER A 402 54.81 -71.35 38.52
CA SER A 402 54.44 -71.84 39.85
C SER A 402 54.08 -73.33 39.83
N ARG A 403 53.29 -73.77 38.85
CA ARG A 403 52.95 -75.20 38.69
C ARG A 403 54.18 -76.06 38.42
N GLU A 404 55.09 -75.59 37.56
CA GLU A 404 56.37 -76.23 37.29
C GLU A 404 57.21 -76.37 38.57
N LYS A 405 57.41 -75.27 39.32
CA LYS A 405 58.15 -75.31 40.59
C LYS A 405 57.53 -76.24 41.63
N ILE A 406 56.20 -76.26 41.75
CA ILE A 406 55.50 -77.17 42.67
C ILE A 406 55.68 -78.63 42.21
N ARG A 407 55.65 -78.90 40.90
CA ARG A 407 55.90 -80.24 40.36
C ARG A 407 57.32 -80.70 40.69
N GLU A 408 58.33 -79.88 40.38
CA GLU A 408 59.73 -80.18 40.71
C GLU A 408 59.93 -80.39 42.22
N ALA A 409 59.30 -79.58 43.08
CA ALA A 409 59.38 -79.75 44.53
C ALA A 409 58.74 -81.06 45.00
N ARG A 410 57.56 -81.40 44.49
CA ARG A 410 56.88 -82.67 44.81
C ARG A 410 57.67 -83.90 44.36
N GLU A 411 58.29 -83.83 43.18
CA GLU A 411 59.15 -84.89 42.67
C GLU A 411 60.36 -85.10 43.60
N LYS A 412 61.05 -84.00 43.98
CA LYS A 412 62.15 -84.05 44.96
C LYS A 412 61.70 -84.58 46.32
N ASP A 413 60.52 -84.18 46.80
CA ASP A 413 59.97 -84.64 48.09
C ASP A 413 59.61 -86.12 48.05
N ALA A 414 58.98 -86.59 46.97
CA ALA A 414 58.66 -88.01 46.77
C ALA A 414 59.94 -88.86 46.68
N GLU A 415 60.98 -88.38 46.01
CA GLU A 415 62.29 -89.03 46.01
C GLU A 415 62.91 -89.10 47.41
N ARG A 416 62.86 -88.00 48.17
CA ARG A 416 63.33 -87.96 49.57
C ARG A 416 62.55 -88.93 50.44
N GLU A 417 61.23 -88.92 50.38
CA GLU A 417 60.37 -89.77 51.20
C GLU A 417 60.56 -91.25 50.86
N ARG A 418 60.70 -91.60 49.58
CA ARG A 418 61.05 -92.97 49.16
C ARG A 418 62.37 -93.42 49.77
N LYS A 419 63.41 -92.58 49.71
CA LYS A 419 64.71 -92.87 50.34
C LYS A 419 64.58 -93.04 51.86
N THR A 420 63.85 -92.15 52.53
CA THR A 420 63.65 -92.24 53.98
C THR A 420 62.86 -93.48 54.39
N ARG A 421 61.78 -93.82 53.68
CA ARG A 421 61.00 -95.04 53.94
C ARG A 421 61.82 -96.30 53.75
N GLN A 422 62.69 -96.33 52.74
CA GLN A 422 63.62 -97.43 52.53
C GLN A 422 64.56 -97.57 53.74
N ILE A 423 65.16 -96.46 54.20
CA ILE A 423 66.00 -96.46 55.41
C ILE A 423 65.24 -96.92 56.66
N VAL A 424 63.99 -96.47 56.87
CA VAL A 424 63.18 -96.87 58.04
C VAL A 424 62.81 -98.34 57.97
N HIS A 425 62.40 -98.84 56.81
CA HIS A 425 62.12 -100.25 56.59
C HIS A 425 63.35 -101.12 56.91
N ASP A 426 64.53 -100.71 56.46
CA ASP A 426 65.79 -101.40 56.75
C ASP A 426 66.06 -101.42 58.28
N LEU A 427 65.81 -100.30 58.98
CA LEU A 427 65.93 -100.22 60.45
C LEU A 427 64.89 -101.09 61.19
N GLU A 428 63.65 -101.14 60.72
CA GLU A 428 62.60 -102.00 61.30
C GLU A 428 62.91 -103.48 61.11
N SER A 429 63.44 -103.87 59.95
CA SER A 429 63.94 -105.23 59.70
C SER A 429 65.02 -105.61 60.72
N MET A 430 66.01 -104.73 60.94
CA MET A 430 67.04 -104.92 61.96
C MET A 430 66.44 -105.06 63.37
N GLN A 431 65.42 -104.26 63.71
CA GLN A 431 64.76 -104.36 65.01
C GLN A 431 63.98 -105.68 65.18
N HIS A 432 63.32 -106.14 64.11
CA HIS A 432 62.60 -107.41 64.11
C HIS A 432 63.56 -108.58 64.32
N GLU A 433 64.68 -108.61 63.59
CA GLU A 433 65.76 -109.57 63.78
C GLU A 433 66.22 -109.59 65.25
N ALA A 434 66.53 -108.43 65.83
CA ALA A 434 66.94 -108.32 67.24
C ALA A 434 65.85 -108.78 68.23
N LYS A 435 64.56 -108.59 67.95
CA LYS A 435 63.46 -109.10 68.79
C LYS A 435 63.32 -110.62 68.67
N MET A 436 63.46 -111.17 67.48
CA MET A 436 63.43 -112.61 67.25
C MET A 436 64.57 -113.28 68.00
N GLU A 437 65.79 -112.71 67.94
CA GLU A 437 66.91 -113.13 68.78
C GLU A 437 66.53 -113.14 70.27
N ARG A 438 65.97 -112.05 70.81
CA ARG A 438 65.52 -112.00 72.22
C ARG A 438 64.48 -113.05 72.59
N LEU A 439 63.52 -113.35 71.70
CA LEU A 439 62.51 -114.38 71.94
C LEU A 439 63.13 -115.77 71.94
N THR A 440 64.05 -116.09 71.01
CA THR A 440 64.77 -117.37 71.02
C THR A 440 65.58 -117.56 72.30
N HIS A 441 66.10 -116.49 72.90
CA HIS A 441 66.74 -116.53 74.22
C HIS A 441 65.76 -116.78 75.38
N ARG A 442 64.49 -116.38 75.24
CA ARG A 442 63.45 -116.54 76.28
C ARG A 442 62.91 -117.96 76.40
N TRP A 443 62.79 -118.68 75.28
CA TRP A 443 62.32 -120.08 75.24
C TRP A 443 63.40 -121.11 75.65
N LYS A 444 64.64 -120.68 75.82
CA LYS A 444 65.78 -121.52 76.26
C LYS A 444 66.02 -121.48 77.78
N ARG A 445 65.11 -120.89 78.56
CA ARG A 445 65.07 -120.94 80.04
C ARG A 445 63.80 -121.66 80.47
#